data_AF-A0AAW2W572-F1
#
_entry.id   AF-A0AAW2W572-F1
#
_cell.length_a   1.000
_cell.length_b   1.000
_cell.length_c   1.000
_cell.angle_alpha   90.00
_cell.angle_beta   90.00
_cell.angle_gamma   90.00
#
_symmetry.space_group_name_H-M   'P 1'
#
loop_
_entity.id
_entity.type
_entity.pdbx_description
1 polymer ?
#
loop_
_entity_poly.entity_id
_entity_poly.type
_entity_poly.pdbx_seq_one_letter_code
_entity_poly.pdbx_strand_id
1 'polypeptide(L)'
;MANKLISEMGLPRSTANVFAARNIVTAKVPRAAVFVHEDASDVMDALSLSEFELMEVLDVGLEEVTSSVAHISEISCPPYQTALSLLEQRNQNEYLAGHLPTRLKGLDAALFGGIPFGVVTELVGPSGIGKTQAKSH
;
A
#
# COMPACT_ATOMS: atom_id res chain seq x y z
N MET A 1 2.42 -10.22 2.42
CA MET A 1 1.14 -9.78 1.82
C MET A 1 0.52 -10.93 1.05
N ALA A 2 -0.80 -11.00 0.82
CA ALA A 2 -1.34 -11.99 -0.13
C ALA A 2 -1.60 -11.28 -1.47
N ASN A 3 -0.52 -11.00 -2.21
CA ASN A 3 -0.65 -10.53 -3.59
C ASN A 3 -1.27 -11.68 -4.39
N LYS A 4 -2.48 -11.47 -4.92
CA LYS A 4 -3.09 -12.45 -5.80
C LYS A 4 -2.61 -12.17 -7.23
N LEU A 5 -2.22 -13.23 -7.94
CA LEU A 5 -1.81 -13.13 -9.33
C LEU A 5 -3.03 -12.91 -10.21
N ILE A 6 -2.96 -11.98 -11.15
CA ILE A 6 -4.06 -11.67 -12.08
C ILE A 6 -4.41 -12.89 -12.94
N SER A 7 -3.43 -13.72 -13.27
CA SER A 7 -3.63 -14.99 -14.00
C SER A 7 -4.50 -16.01 -13.25
N GLU A 8 -4.62 -15.89 -11.93
CA GLU A 8 -5.38 -16.81 -11.08
C GLU A 8 -6.77 -16.26 -10.72
N MET A 9 -7.10 -15.03 -11.16
CA MET A 9 -8.35 -14.35 -10.83
C MET A 9 -9.50 -14.66 -11.79
N GLY A 10 -9.40 -15.70 -12.63
CA GLY A 10 -10.52 -16.10 -13.50
C GLY A 10 -10.89 -15.14 -14.63
N LEU A 11 -10.04 -14.15 -14.94
CA LEU A 11 -10.22 -13.28 -16.09
C LEU A 11 -10.11 -14.06 -17.41
N PRO A 12 -10.75 -13.57 -18.50
CA PRO A 12 -10.53 -14.10 -19.84
C PRO A 12 -9.03 -14.13 -20.18
N ARG A 13 -8.57 -15.21 -20.83
CA ARG A 13 -7.14 -15.38 -21.17
C ARG A 13 -6.61 -14.23 -22.03
N SER A 14 -7.43 -13.68 -22.91
CA SER A 14 -7.07 -12.48 -23.71
C SER A 14 -6.70 -11.32 -22.80
N THR A 15 -7.57 -10.99 -21.85
CA THR A 15 -7.42 -9.86 -20.94
C THR A 15 -6.25 -10.11 -19.97
N ALA A 16 -6.16 -11.29 -19.35
CA ALA A 16 -5.05 -11.64 -18.47
C ALA A 16 -3.67 -11.56 -19.17
N ASN A 17 -3.60 -11.93 -20.45
CA ASN A 17 -2.37 -11.81 -21.24
C ASN A 17 -1.99 -10.35 -21.49
N VAL A 18 -2.95 -9.45 -21.70
CA VAL A 18 -2.70 -8.01 -21.89
C VAL A 18 -2.14 -7.40 -20.60
N PHE A 19 -2.73 -7.74 -19.44
CA PHE A 19 -2.21 -7.32 -18.13
C PHE A 19 -0.77 -7.80 -17.91
N ALA A 20 -0.50 -9.09 -18.16
CA ALA A 20 0.85 -9.65 -18.03
C ALA A 20 1.85 -9.02 -19.02
N ALA A 21 1.45 -8.76 -20.26
CA ALA A 21 2.28 -8.11 -21.27
C ALA A 21 2.68 -6.67 -20.90
N ARG A 22 1.87 -6.00 -20.06
CA ARG A 22 2.13 -4.66 -19.53
C ARG A 22 2.75 -4.66 -18.13
N ASN A 23 3.23 -5.82 -17.67
CA ASN A 23 3.87 -6.01 -16.36
C ASN A 23 2.96 -5.65 -15.16
N ILE A 24 1.65 -5.77 -15.36
CA ILE A 24 0.64 -5.69 -14.30
C ILE A 24 0.27 -7.13 -13.96
N VAL A 25 0.91 -7.69 -12.94
CA VAL A 25 0.79 -9.13 -12.62
C VAL A 25 0.10 -9.41 -11.29
N THR A 26 -0.05 -8.39 -10.43
CA THR A 26 -0.68 -8.52 -9.12
C THR A 26 -1.86 -7.57 -8.96
N ALA A 27 -2.85 -7.98 -8.16
CA ALA A 27 -3.73 -7.03 -7.48
C ALA A 27 -3.37 -7.02 -6.00
N LYS A 28 -2.91 -5.89 -5.45
CA LYS A 28 -2.72 -5.79 -3.99
C LYS A 28 -4.06 -5.53 -3.35
N VAL A 29 -4.35 -6.36 -2.37
CA VAL A 29 -5.45 -6.11 -1.45
C VAL A 29 -5.02 -5.00 -0.50
N PRO A 30 -5.74 -3.87 -0.38
CA PRO A 30 -5.44 -2.89 0.64
C PRO A 30 -5.64 -3.54 2.01
N ARG A 31 -4.54 -3.82 2.72
CA ARG A 31 -4.62 -4.14 4.14
C ARG A 31 -4.96 -2.84 4.86
N ALA A 32 -6.14 -2.79 5.49
CA ALA A 32 -6.44 -1.75 6.46
C ALA A 32 -5.39 -1.85 7.57
N ALA A 33 -4.48 -0.88 7.63
CA ALA A 33 -3.39 -0.74 8.60
C ALA A 33 -2.36 -1.90 8.62
N VAL A 34 -1.23 -1.68 7.96
CA VAL A 34 0.16 -1.93 8.41
C VAL A 34 1.01 -1.87 7.13
N PHE A 35 1.74 -0.76 6.93
CA PHE A 35 2.74 -0.66 5.88
C PHE A 35 4.00 -1.40 6.33
N VAL A 36 4.13 -2.66 5.90
CA VAL A 36 5.45 -3.31 5.85
C VAL A 36 5.95 -3.13 4.43
N HIS A 37 7.06 -2.44 4.26
CA HIS A 37 7.72 -2.31 2.97
C HIS A 37 8.22 -3.72 2.58
N GLU A 38 7.64 -4.32 1.55
CA GLU A 38 8.08 -5.59 0.97
C GLU A 38 8.52 -5.28 -0.47
N ASP A 39 9.75 -5.64 -0.81
CA ASP A 39 10.43 -5.31 -2.07
C ASP A 39 9.61 -5.76 -3.29
N ALA A 40 8.88 -4.82 -3.89
CA ALA A 40 8.18 -4.99 -5.15
C ALA A 40 8.68 -3.89 -6.11
N SER A 41 9.95 -3.95 -6.50
CA SER A 41 10.58 -2.84 -7.22
C SER A 41 10.09 -2.64 -8.65
N ASP A 42 9.41 -3.59 -9.29
CA ASP A 42 9.09 -3.45 -10.72
C ASP A 42 7.72 -4.02 -11.15
N VAL A 43 6.81 -4.30 -10.21
CA VAL A 43 5.48 -4.83 -10.54
C VAL A 43 4.41 -3.78 -10.32
N MET A 44 3.71 -3.41 -11.40
CA MET A 44 2.51 -2.57 -11.30
C MET A 44 1.34 -3.39 -10.77
N ASP A 45 0.56 -2.75 -9.92
CA ASP A 45 -0.63 -3.33 -9.31
C ASP A 45 -1.87 -2.78 -10.01
N ALA A 46 -2.76 -3.68 -10.47
CA ALA A 46 -3.95 -3.31 -11.20
C ALA A 46 -4.85 -2.33 -10.44
N LEU A 47 -4.94 -2.46 -9.11
CA LEU A 47 -5.80 -1.60 -8.29
C LEU A 47 -5.12 -0.30 -7.83
N SER A 48 -3.83 -0.12 -8.18
CA SER A 48 -3.10 1.12 -7.92
C SER A 48 -3.18 2.13 -9.07
N LEU A 49 -3.78 1.73 -10.20
CA LEU A 49 -4.00 2.57 -11.37
C LEU A 49 -5.50 2.90 -11.50
N SER A 50 -5.80 4.09 -12.00
CA SER A 50 -7.16 4.45 -12.39
C SER A 50 -7.61 3.68 -13.64
N GLU A 51 -8.92 3.57 -13.85
CA GLU A 51 -9.48 2.90 -15.03
C GLU A 51 -8.99 3.54 -16.34
N PHE A 52 -8.77 4.85 -16.37
CA PHE A 52 -8.23 5.54 -17.55
C PHE A 52 -6.76 5.23 -17.81
N GLU A 53 -5.94 5.17 -16.76
CA GLU A 53 -4.53 4.76 -16.89
C GLU A 53 -4.43 3.30 -17.34
N LEU A 54 -5.30 2.42 -16.82
CA LEU A 54 -5.39 1.04 -17.30
C LEU A 54 -5.85 0.97 -18.76
N MET A 55 -6.81 1.78 -19.18
CA MET A 55 -7.26 1.87 -20.58
C MET A 55 -6.09 2.21 -21.51
N GLU A 56 -5.30 3.23 -21.13
CA GLU A 56 -4.14 3.69 -21.90
C GLU A 56 -3.00 2.65 -21.91
N VAL A 57 -2.68 2.09 -20.74
CA VAL A 57 -1.58 1.12 -20.59
C VAL A 57 -1.92 -0.21 -21.24
N LEU A 58 -3.16 -0.69 -21.16
CA LEU A 58 -3.58 -1.97 -21.71
C LEU A 58 -3.98 -1.87 -23.19
N ASP A 59 -4.29 -0.68 -23.69
CA ASP A 59 -4.81 -0.44 -25.05
C ASP A 59 -6.12 -1.22 -25.31
N VAL A 60 -7.02 -1.20 -24.33
CA VAL A 60 -8.35 -1.84 -24.39
C VAL A 60 -9.44 -0.80 -24.09
N GLY A 61 -10.69 -1.10 -24.45
CA GLY A 61 -11.80 -0.17 -24.19
C GLY A 61 -12.15 -0.03 -22.71
N LEU A 62 -12.67 1.13 -22.31
CA LEU A 62 -13.06 1.42 -20.92
C LEU A 62 -14.04 0.38 -20.34
N GLU A 63 -14.97 -0.13 -21.14
CA GLU A 63 -15.91 -1.17 -20.71
C GLU A 63 -15.21 -2.47 -20.29
N GLU A 64 -14.18 -2.88 -21.03
CA GLU A 64 -13.37 -4.06 -20.69
C GLU A 64 -12.53 -3.82 -19.44
N VAL A 65 -11.99 -2.60 -19.28
CA VAL A 65 -11.27 -2.20 -18.07
C VAL A 65 -12.19 -2.25 -16.85
N THR A 66 -13.33 -1.58 -16.89
CA THR A 66 -14.26 -1.52 -15.76
C THR A 66 -14.77 -2.91 -15.37
N SER A 67 -15.08 -3.77 -16.35
CA SER A 67 -15.45 -5.16 -16.08
C SER A 67 -14.30 -5.93 -15.39
N SER A 68 -13.08 -5.76 -15.87
CA SER A 68 -11.89 -6.41 -15.29
C SER A 68 -11.60 -5.91 -13.87
N VAL A 69 -11.65 -4.60 -13.64
CA VAL A 69 -11.43 -3.98 -12.33
C VAL A 69 -12.49 -4.42 -11.34
N ALA A 70 -13.77 -4.48 -11.74
CA ALA A 70 -14.84 -4.99 -10.89
C ALA A 70 -14.60 -6.45 -10.46
N HIS A 71 -14.20 -7.31 -11.41
CA HIS A 71 -13.91 -8.72 -11.14
C HIS A 71 -12.69 -8.91 -10.25
N ILE A 72 -11.59 -8.19 -10.55
CA ILE A 72 -10.37 -8.18 -9.74
C ILE A 72 -10.70 -7.70 -8.32
N SER A 73 -11.53 -6.66 -8.17
CA SER A 73 -11.92 -6.11 -6.88
C SER A 73 -12.75 -7.09 -6.05
N GLU A 74 -13.70 -7.79 -6.66
CA GLU A 74 -14.51 -8.80 -5.97
C GLU A 74 -13.64 -9.91 -5.37
N ILE A 75 -12.67 -10.41 -6.14
CA ILE A 75 -11.77 -11.48 -5.71
C ILE A 75 -10.74 -10.95 -4.70
N SER A 76 -10.30 -9.71 -4.84
CA SER A 76 -9.27 -9.09 -4.01
C SER A 76 -9.84 -8.50 -2.71
N CYS A 77 -11.15 -8.36 -2.59
CA CYS A 77 -11.77 -7.78 -1.40
C CYS A 77 -11.37 -8.57 -0.13
N PRO A 78 -10.77 -7.92 0.88
CA PRO A 78 -10.46 -8.59 2.13
C PRO A 78 -11.76 -8.89 2.89
N PRO A 79 -11.78 -9.91 3.76
CA PRO A 79 -12.91 -10.13 4.65
C PRO A 79 -13.21 -8.89 5.48
N TYR A 80 -14.49 -8.66 5.78
CA TYR A 80 -14.90 -7.56 6.65
C TYR A 80 -14.20 -7.68 8.00
N GLN A 81 -13.73 -6.56 8.52
CA GLN A 81 -13.02 -6.49 9.80
C GLN A 81 -13.61 -5.35 10.62
N THR A 82 -13.74 -5.58 11.93
CA THR A 82 -14.20 -4.55 12.86
C THR A 82 -13.04 -3.65 13.24
N ALA A 83 -13.31 -2.40 13.60
CA ALA A 83 -12.28 -1.48 14.10
C ALA A 83 -11.52 -2.05 15.31
N LEU A 84 -12.21 -2.82 16.18
CA LEU A 84 -11.59 -3.50 17.31
C LEU A 84 -10.57 -4.56 16.85
N SER A 85 -10.95 -5.42 15.91
CA SER A 85 -10.05 -6.45 15.38
C SER A 85 -8.81 -5.85 14.70
N LEU A 86 -8.98 -4.72 14.00
CA LEU A 86 -7.86 -3.99 13.40
C LEU A 86 -6.91 -3.43 14.48
N LEU A 87 -7.45 -2.90 15.58
CA LEU A 87 -6.65 -2.39 16.70
C LEU A 87 -5.91 -3.50 17.46
N GLU A 88 -6.55 -4.65 17.67
CA GLU A 88 -5.90 -5.82 18.26
C GLU A 88 -4.78 -6.36 17.36
N GLN A 89 -5.05 -6.48 16.05
CA GLN A 89 -4.05 -6.90 15.07
C GLN A 89 -2.86 -5.93 15.04
N ARG A 90 -3.12 -4.62 15.12
CA ARG A 90 -2.11 -3.57 15.19
C ARG A 90 -1.18 -3.78 16.39
N ASN A 91 -1.76 -3.93 17.58
CA ASN A 91 -0.98 -4.14 18.81
C ASN A 91 -0.15 -5.44 18.81
N GLN A 92 -0.64 -6.49 18.15
CA GLN A 92 0.06 -7.78 18.11
C GLN A 92 1.19 -7.83 17.07
N ASN A 93 1.00 -7.16 15.93
CA ASN A 93 1.88 -7.33 14.77
C ASN A 93 2.84 -6.16 14.54
N GLU A 94 2.60 -4.99 15.13
CA GLU A 94 3.46 -3.84 14.89
C GLU A 94 4.74 -3.89 15.72
N TYR A 95 5.86 -3.98 15.01
CA TYR A 95 7.18 -3.72 15.56
C TYR A 95 7.25 -2.29 16.13
N LEU A 96 7.80 -2.14 17.33
CA LEU A 96 7.90 -0.85 18.05
C LEU A 96 6.56 -0.11 18.20
N ALA A 97 5.44 -0.84 18.31
CA ALA A 97 4.09 -0.28 18.38
C ALA A 97 3.74 0.66 17.21
N GLY A 98 4.39 0.45 16.06
CA GLY A 98 4.15 1.20 14.83
C GLY A 98 4.89 2.53 14.75
N HIS A 99 5.93 2.74 15.56
CA HIS A 99 6.68 4.00 15.62
C HIS A 99 8.19 3.80 15.50
N LEU A 100 8.87 4.74 14.84
CA LEU A 100 10.32 4.88 14.82
C LEU A 100 10.77 5.83 15.95
N PRO A 101 11.55 5.38 16.94
CA PRO A 101 11.99 6.25 18.03
C PRO A 101 12.96 7.33 17.54
N THR A 102 12.74 8.58 17.96
CA THR A 102 13.59 9.73 17.62
C THR A 102 14.81 9.86 18.53
N ARG A 103 14.90 9.01 19.58
CA ARG A 103 15.94 9.05 20.64
C ARG A 103 15.90 10.32 21.50
N LEU A 104 14.89 11.16 21.32
CA LEU A 104 14.64 12.37 22.10
C LEU A 104 13.37 12.15 22.92
N LYS A 105 13.51 11.77 24.19
CA LYS A 105 12.38 11.39 25.06
C LYS A 105 11.20 12.37 25.04
N GLY A 106 11.48 13.68 25.03
CA GLY A 106 10.44 14.71 24.98
C GLY A 106 9.70 14.75 23.66
N LEU A 107 10.40 14.50 22.54
CA LEU A 107 9.81 14.44 21.21
C LEU A 107 9.04 13.13 21.02
N ASP A 108 9.59 11.99 21.45
CA ASP A 108 8.90 10.70 21.42
C ASP A 108 7.61 10.74 22.24
N ALA A 109 7.61 11.39 23.41
CA ALA A 109 6.40 11.59 24.19
C ALA A 109 5.37 12.47 23.47
N ALA A 110 5.80 13.54 22.82
CA ALA A 110 4.92 14.42 22.04
C ALA A 110 4.33 13.72 20.78
N LEU A 111 5.05 12.73 20.24
CA LEU A 111 4.64 11.92 19.09
C LEU A 111 4.05 10.55 19.49
N PHE A 112 3.69 10.35 20.77
CA PHE A 112 3.08 9.10 21.27
C PHE A 112 3.90 7.82 21.03
N GLY A 113 5.23 7.93 21.02
CA GLY A 113 6.16 6.79 20.90
C GLY A 113 7.23 6.98 19.82
N GLY A 114 7.11 7.99 18.96
CA GLY A 114 8.08 8.29 17.90
C GLY A 114 7.38 8.66 16.59
N ILE A 115 8.10 8.56 15.46
CA ILE A 115 7.53 8.85 14.14
C ILE A 115 6.66 7.66 13.70
N PRO A 116 5.34 7.83 13.45
CA PRO A 116 4.46 6.73 13.04
C PRO A 116 4.84 6.17 11.66
N PHE A 117 4.80 4.84 11.53
CA PHE A 117 4.96 4.16 10.25
C PHE A 117 3.74 4.35 9.34
N GLY A 118 3.97 4.30 8.03
CA GLY A 118 2.88 4.34 7.04
C GLY A 118 2.29 5.73 6.78
N VAL A 119 2.91 6.79 7.32
CA VAL A 119 2.53 8.18 7.06
C VAL A 119 3.76 9.02 6.74
N VAL A 120 3.55 10.14 6.05
CA VAL A 120 4.59 11.14 5.81
C VAL A 120 4.59 12.14 6.97
N THR A 121 5.73 12.27 7.66
CA THR A 121 5.91 13.24 8.74
C THR A 121 6.84 14.36 8.29
N GLU A 122 6.37 15.60 8.39
CA GLU A 122 7.14 16.79 8.00
C GLU A 122 7.84 17.42 9.19
N LEU A 123 9.14 17.75 9.04
CA LEU A 123 9.93 18.46 10.04
C LEU A 123 10.31 19.86 9.55
N VAL A 124 9.70 20.89 10.17
CA VAL A 124 9.89 22.30 9.81
C VAL A 124 10.54 23.10 10.94
N GLY A 125 11.27 24.16 10.59
CA GLY A 125 11.84 25.09 11.56
C GLY A 125 12.99 25.95 11.00
N PRO A 126 13.49 26.93 11.78
CA PRO A 126 14.55 27.84 11.38
C PRO A 126 15.84 27.12 10.91
N SER A 127 16.72 27.84 10.21
CA SER A 127 18.04 27.30 9.87
C SER A 127 18.84 26.95 11.13
N GLY A 128 19.61 25.87 11.08
CA GLY A 128 20.44 25.43 12.21
C GLY A 128 19.69 24.72 13.35
N ILE A 129 18.35 24.59 13.32
CA ILE A 129 17.57 23.96 14.41
C ILE A 129 17.75 22.43 14.55
N GLY A 130 18.56 21.80 13.71
CA GLY A 130 18.84 20.37 13.81
C GLY A 130 18.09 19.45 12.84
N LYS A 131 17.42 19.97 11.81
CA LYS A 131 16.60 19.16 10.88
C LYS A 131 17.39 18.04 10.18
N THR A 132 18.62 18.32 9.77
CA THR A 132 19.49 17.33 9.10
C THR A 132 19.99 16.28 10.09
N GLN A 133 20.28 16.69 11.33
CA GLN A 133 20.69 15.81 12.42
C GLN A 133 19.56 14.86 12.79
N ALA A 134 18.31 15.33 12.82
CA ALA A 134 17.13 14.50 13.07
C ALA A 134 16.92 13.40 12.00
N LYS A 135 17.36 13.62 10.75
CA LYS A 135 17.32 12.60 9.69
C LYS A 135 18.45 11.56 9.78
N SER A 136 19.53 11.88 10.50
CA SER A 136 20.77 11.09 10.50
C SER A 136 20.86 10.11 11.67
N HIS A 137 19.91 10.14 12.60
CA HIS A 137 19.88 9.36 13.84
C HIS A 137 18.81 8.27 13.83
#